data_AF-A0A6P4ZX04-F1
#
_entry.id   AF-A0A6P4ZX04-F1
#
_cell.length_a   1.000
_cell.length_b   1.000
_cell.length_c   1.000
_cell.angle_alpha   90.00
_cell.angle_beta   90.00
_cell.angle_gamma   90.00
#
_symmetry.space_group_name_H-M   'P 1'
#
loop_
_entity.id
_entity.type
_entity.pdbx_description
1 polymer ?
#
loop_
_entity_poly.entity_id
_entity_poly.type
_entity_poly.pdbx_seq_one_letter_code
_entity_poly.pdbx_strand_id
1 'polypeptide(L)'
;MRLDKTGMVPILVHEGKVISDSTRIVDYLDTVFHDRGPRLAPPLDTDLGRRVRHFRDLLDVLPVELYTYGTLYHPDLTKDSMLPEIIRREGRKALGPSAAQRLRDLAAMHPDLAEAYIRKADRVAERRRKREDRGLIERILDELEVVLDEVEKELEERKKDKEASGQQQWLCGESFTAADVTLSCLLHRLKFVGLTHRSTQKRPLLEAYYLQAQQFAPFKAEVMYTNNLPYVIVRNLPRLIYKSAGPKLVVWAAMMVAVAAVAAMVLKY
;
A
#
# COMPACT_ATOMS: atom_id res chain seq x y z
N MET A 1 -7.52 18.59 -2.91
CA MET A 1 -7.81 18.87 -1.48
C MET A 1 -9.26 19.31 -1.23
N ARG A 2 -10.15 19.16 -2.22
CA ARG A 2 -11.56 19.50 -2.08
C ARG A 2 -12.36 18.43 -1.32
N LEU A 3 -11.98 17.17 -1.48
CA LEU A 3 -12.56 16.05 -0.71
C LEU A 3 -12.02 16.00 0.71
N ASP A 4 -10.72 16.25 0.87
CA ASP A 4 -10.08 16.31 2.17
C ASP A 4 -8.98 17.38 2.17
N LYS A 5 -8.98 18.22 3.21
CA LYS A 5 -8.07 19.35 3.37
C LYS A 5 -6.65 18.92 3.70
N THR A 6 -6.44 17.68 4.19
CA THR A 6 -5.08 17.13 4.36
C THR A 6 -4.48 16.71 3.02
N GLY A 7 -5.32 16.42 2.02
CA GLY A 7 -4.86 16.03 0.69
C GLY A 7 -4.09 14.72 0.70
N MET A 8 -4.44 13.85 1.64
CA MET A 8 -3.93 12.48 1.80
C MET A 8 -4.89 11.49 1.16
N VAL A 9 -4.38 10.29 0.90
CA VAL A 9 -5.13 9.14 0.39
C VAL A 9 -4.77 7.93 1.27
N PRO A 10 -5.63 6.90 1.36
CA PRO A 10 -6.92 6.72 0.66
C PRO A 10 -8.07 7.61 1.17
N ILE A 11 -9.08 7.80 0.32
CA ILE A 11 -10.37 8.43 0.63
C ILE A 11 -11.46 7.57 0.02
N LEU A 12 -12.46 7.18 0.83
CA LEU A 12 -13.70 6.56 0.39
C LEU A 12 -14.80 7.62 0.35
N VAL A 13 -15.59 7.62 -0.72
CA VAL A 13 -16.85 8.37 -0.79
C VAL A 13 -17.98 7.37 -0.97
N HIS A 14 -18.88 7.29 0.01
CA HIS A 14 -20.03 6.39 -0.02
C HIS A 14 -21.27 7.14 0.45
N GLU A 15 -22.31 7.19 -0.40
CA GLU A 15 -23.57 7.90 -0.13
C GLU A 15 -23.37 9.36 0.32
N GLY A 16 -22.45 10.08 -0.34
CA GLY A 16 -22.11 11.46 -0.01
C GLY A 16 -21.25 11.65 1.24
N LYS A 17 -20.97 10.59 2.01
CA LYS A 17 -20.05 10.62 3.15
C LYS A 17 -18.61 10.48 2.66
N VAL A 18 -17.72 11.35 3.14
CA VAL A 18 -16.28 11.28 2.88
C VAL A 18 -15.58 10.66 4.09
N ILE A 19 -14.95 9.51 3.89
CA ILE A 19 -14.17 8.80 4.90
C ILE A 19 -12.71 8.82 4.45
N SER A 20 -11.86 9.50 5.23
CA SER A 20 -10.40 9.47 5.07
C SER A 20 -9.79 8.51 6.09
N ASP A 21 -8.53 8.13 5.83
CA ASP A 21 -7.73 7.17 6.62
C ASP A 21 -8.07 5.70 6.32
N SER A 22 -7.05 4.88 6.06
CA SER A 22 -7.23 3.47 5.68
C SER A 22 -7.90 2.66 6.78
N THR A 23 -7.51 2.85 8.03
CA THR A 23 -8.04 2.10 9.18
C THR A 23 -9.51 2.45 9.38
N ARG A 24 -9.85 3.74 9.29
CA ARG A 24 -11.25 4.21 9.33
C ARG A 24 -12.09 3.71 8.17
N ILE A 25 -11.50 3.62 6.97
CA ILE A 25 -12.19 3.08 5.79
C ILE A 25 -12.50 1.60 6.01
N VAL A 26 -11.55 0.80 6.51
CA VAL A 26 -11.77 -0.63 6.81
C VAL A 26 -12.88 -0.79 7.85
N ASP A 27 -12.85 -0.04 8.94
CA ASP A 27 -13.88 -0.10 9.99
C ASP A 27 -15.26 0.32 9.47
N TYR A 28 -15.31 1.35 8.62
CA TYR A 28 -16.54 1.79 7.96
C TYR A 28 -17.11 0.70 7.06
N LEU A 29 -16.26 0.06 6.24
CA LEU A 29 -16.69 -1.02 5.35
C LEU A 29 -17.19 -2.23 6.13
N ASP A 30 -16.50 -2.62 7.21
CA ASP A 30 -16.91 -3.75 8.06
C ASP A 30 -18.23 -3.48 8.79
N THR A 31 -18.48 -2.22 9.16
CA THR A 31 -19.73 -1.80 9.81
C THR A 31 -20.90 -1.70 8.84
N VAL A 32 -20.67 -1.15 7.64
CA VAL A 32 -21.75 -0.90 6.66
C VAL A 32 -22.10 -2.13 5.85
N PHE A 33 -21.12 -2.97 5.50
CA PHE A 33 -21.29 -4.19 4.69
C PHE A 33 -21.14 -5.46 5.50
N HIS A 34 -21.60 -5.36 6.74
CA HIS A 34 -21.43 -6.33 7.79
C HIS A 34 -22.14 -7.67 7.47
N ASP A 35 -23.03 -7.68 6.49
CA ASP A 35 -23.82 -8.83 6.03
C ASP A 35 -23.19 -9.54 4.82
N ARG A 36 -22.09 -9.01 4.25
CA ARG A 36 -21.49 -9.50 2.99
C ARG A 36 -20.30 -10.45 3.16
N GLY A 37 -19.95 -10.81 4.40
CA GLY A 37 -18.85 -11.71 4.67
C GLY A 37 -18.46 -11.76 6.16
N PRO A 38 -17.38 -12.47 6.50
CA PRO A 38 -16.82 -12.48 7.85
C PRO A 38 -16.46 -11.08 8.33
N ARG A 39 -16.60 -10.82 9.64
CA ARG A 39 -16.17 -9.57 10.28
C ARG A 39 -14.66 -9.40 10.17
N LEU A 40 -14.22 -8.26 9.64
CA LEU A 40 -12.83 -7.85 9.63
C LEU A 40 -12.37 -7.31 10.99
N ALA A 41 -13.29 -6.70 11.76
CA ALA A 41 -13.03 -6.20 13.10
C ALA A 41 -14.01 -6.84 14.11
N PRO A 42 -13.70 -8.05 14.62
CA PRO A 42 -14.55 -8.73 15.59
C PRO A 42 -14.68 -7.95 16.92
N PRO A 43 -15.76 -8.17 17.70
CA PRO A 43 -16.00 -7.48 18.98
C PRO A 43 -14.88 -7.67 20.01
N LEU A 44 -14.55 -6.62 20.76
CA LEU A 44 -13.42 -6.59 21.71
C LEU A 44 -13.61 -7.43 22.98
N ASP A 45 -14.84 -7.84 23.27
CA ASP A 45 -15.15 -8.80 24.33
C ASP A 45 -14.74 -10.24 23.95
N THR A 46 -14.50 -10.53 22.67
CA THR A 46 -13.98 -11.81 22.19
C THR A 46 -12.44 -11.86 22.18
N ASP A 47 -11.86 -13.07 22.35
CA ASP A 47 -10.41 -13.27 22.21
C ASP A 47 -9.91 -12.88 20.81
N LEU A 48 -10.66 -13.25 19.78
CA LEU A 48 -10.36 -12.89 18.40
C LEU A 48 -10.31 -11.37 18.22
N GLY A 49 -11.30 -10.63 18.73
CA GLY A 49 -11.34 -9.18 18.62
C GLY A 49 -10.19 -8.47 19.35
N ARG A 50 -9.80 -8.96 20.54
CA ARG A 50 -8.60 -8.44 21.25
C ARG A 50 -7.33 -8.67 20.46
N ARG A 51 -7.15 -9.88 19.92
CA ARG A 51 -5.98 -10.23 19.10
C ARG A 51 -5.92 -9.41 17.81
N VAL A 52 -7.05 -9.26 17.11
CA VAL A 52 -7.15 -8.41 15.91
C VAL A 52 -6.79 -6.96 16.24
N ARG A 53 -7.31 -6.40 17.34
CA ARG A 53 -6.96 -5.04 17.76
C ARG A 53 -5.46 -4.90 18.02
N HIS A 54 -4.88 -5.83 18.78
CA HIS A 54 -3.45 -5.83 19.10
C HIS A 54 -2.58 -5.76 17.83
N PHE A 55 -2.78 -6.68 16.88
CA PHE A 55 -1.97 -6.69 15.67
C PHE A 55 -2.25 -5.53 14.72
N ARG A 56 -3.49 -5.01 14.67
CA ARG A 56 -3.76 -3.79 13.91
C ARG A 56 -3.01 -2.60 14.49
N ASP A 57 -3.08 -2.40 15.81
CA ASP A 57 -2.40 -1.29 16.48
C ASP A 57 -0.87 -1.40 16.29
N LEU A 58 -0.32 -2.62 16.37
CA LEU A 58 1.10 -2.89 16.15
C LEU A 58 1.55 -2.61 14.70
N LEU A 59 0.72 -2.94 13.71
CA LEU A 59 1.05 -2.77 12.29
C LEU A 59 0.76 -1.36 11.77
N ASP A 60 -0.29 -0.70 12.26
CA ASP A 60 -0.74 0.61 11.77
C ASP A 60 0.24 1.74 12.13
N VAL A 61 1.06 1.57 13.17
CA VAL A 61 2.10 2.55 13.55
C VAL A 61 3.33 2.51 12.65
N LEU A 62 3.50 1.46 11.84
CA LEU A 62 4.68 1.30 10.99
C LEU A 62 4.72 2.39 9.91
N PRO A 63 5.86 3.11 9.74
CA PRO A 63 5.95 4.23 8.83
C PRO A 63 6.15 3.77 7.37
N VAL A 64 5.10 3.20 6.77
CA VAL A 64 5.15 2.56 5.43
C VAL A 64 5.74 3.45 4.36
N GLU A 65 5.36 4.71 4.39
CA GLU A 65 5.85 5.73 3.47
C GLU A 65 7.37 5.94 3.56
N LEU A 66 7.93 5.89 4.78
CA LEU A 66 9.34 6.19 5.01
C LEU A 66 10.25 5.06 4.54
N TYR A 67 9.96 3.79 4.82
CA TYR A 67 10.78 2.72 4.23
C TYR A 67 10.50 2.54 2.74
N THR A 68 9.29 2.84 2.25
CA THR A 68 8.98 2.72 0.81
C THR A 68 9.78 3.71 -0.02
N TYR A 69 9.84 4.97 0.43
CA TYR A 69 10.50 6.02 -0.33
C TYR A 69 11.90 6.34 0.17
N GLY A 70 12.24 6.09 1.44
CA GLY A 70 13.59 6.24 1.97
C GLY A 70 14.56 5.27 1.32
N THR A 71 14.13 4.03 1.04
CA THR A 71 14.94 3.07 0.27
C THR A 71 15.22 3.51 -1.17
N LEU A 72 14.43 4.42 -1.76
CA LEU A 72 14.78 5.03 -3.05
C LEU A 72 16.01 5.93 -2.96
N TYR A 73 16.24 6.57 -1.81
CA TYR A 73 17.40 7.42 -1.51
C TYR A 73 18.59 6.60 -0.98
N HIS A 74 18.34 5.43 -0.40
CA HIS A 74 19.34 4.52 0.16
C HIS A 74 19.19 3.12 -0.46
N PRO A 75 19.49 2.96 -1.77
CA PRO A 75 19.26 1.71 -2.49
C PRO A 75 20.12 0.54 -1.98
N ASP A 76 21.23 0.83 -1.31
CA ASP A 76 22.10 -0.15 -0.65
C ASP A 76 21.43 -0.88 0.52
N LEU A 77 20.34 -0.33 1.06
CA LEU A 77 19.51 -0.98 2.09
C LEU A 77 18.52 -1.99 1.52
N THR A 78 18.48 -2.20 0.19
CA THR A 78 17.51 -3.09 -0.48
C THR A 78 18.22 -4.20 -1.28
N LYS A 79 17.54 -5.34 -1.41
CA LYS A 79 17.96 -6.48 -2.24
C LYS A 79 16.80 -6.92 -3.12
N ASP A 80 17.07 -7.19 -4.40
CA ASP A 80 16.10 -7.75 -5.33
C ASP A 80 14.78 -6.98 -5.44
N SER A 81 14.86 -5.64 -5.44
CA SER A 81 13.69 -4.76 -5.60
C SER A 81 12.94 -5.04 -6.91
N MET A 82 11.61 -5.10 -6.84
CA MET A 82 10.77 -5.26 -8.04
C MET A 82 10.69 -3.98 -8.88
N LEU A 83 11.22 -2.86 -8.38
CA LEU A 83 11.20 -1.57 -9.05
C LEU A 83 12.32 -1.44 -10.09
N PRO A 84 12.00 -1.30 -11.40
CA PRO A 84 12.99 -1.01 -12.42
C PRO A 84 13.73 0.32 -12.15
N GLU A 85 15.01 0.41 -12.53
CA GLU A 85 15.83 1.60 -12.24
C GLU A 85 15.24 2.90 -12.79
N ILE A 86 14.61 2.85 -13.96
CA ILE A 86 13.93 4.01 -14.56
C ILE A 86 12.87 4.57 -13.60
N ILE A 87 12.08 3.71 -12.98
CA ILE A 87 11.00 4.12 -12.07
C ILE A 87 11.58 4.61 -10.75
N ARG A 88 12.66 4.00 -10.25
CA ARG A 88 13.37 4.51 -9.06
C ARG A 88 13.89 5.92 -9.30
N ARG A 89 14.50 6.17 -10.47
CA ARG A 89 15.00 7.50 -10.86
C ARG A 89 13.90 8.53 -10.98
N GLU A 90 12.81 8.22 -11.68
CA GLU A 90 11.67 9.14 -11.80
C GLU A 90 11.00 9.38 -10.44
N GLY A 91 10.92 8.36 -9.58
CA GLY A 91 10.44 8.48 -8.21
C GLY A 91 11.28 9.45 -7.38
N ARG A 92 12.62 9.32 -7.39
CA ARG A 92 13.55 10.26 -6.73
C ARG A 92 13.36 11.68 -7.24
N LYS A 93 13.23 11.88 -8.56
CA LYS A 93 13.00 13.20 -9.16
C LYS A 93 11.67 13.78 -8.72
N ALA A 94 10.60 12.98 -8.73
CA ALA A 94 9.26 13.41 -8.33
C ALA A 94 9.18 13.79 -6.85
N LEU A 95 9.96 13.14 -5.98
CA LEU A 95 10.04 13.36 -4.54
C LEU A 95 11.15 14.33 -4.12
N GLY A 96 11.89 14.87 -5.09
CA GLY A 96 13.02 15.77 -4.87
C GLY A 96 12.61 17.19 -4.42
N PRO A 97 13.59 18.11 -4.31
CA PRO A 97 13.39 19.45 -3.75
C PRO A 97 12.27 20.26 -4.41
N SER A 98 12.05 20.08 -5.72
CA SER A 98 11.03 20.80 -6.49
C SER A 98 9.59 20.38 -6.17
N ALA A 99 9.37 19.28 -5.45
CA ALA A 99 8.03 18.81 -5.10
C ALA A 99 7.29 19.81 -4.19
N ALA A 100 7.96 20.34 -3.17
CA ALA A 100 7.38 21.36 -2.29
C ALA A 100 7.16 22.68 -3.03
N GLN A 101 8.09 23.09 -3.91
CA GLN A 101 7.94 24.31 -4.70
C GLN A 101 6.72 24.24 -5.63
N ARG A 102 6.53 23.14 -6.36
CA ARG A 102 5.34 22.93 -7.20
C ARG A 102 4.03 23.07 -6.43
N LEU A 103 3.99 22.65 -5.16
CA LEU A 103 2.82 22.84 -4.30
C LEU A 103 2.61 24.31 -3.91
N ARG A 104 3.67 25.08 -3.69
CA ARG A 104 3.57 26.53 -3.46
C ARG A 104 3.12 27.28 -4.70
N ASP A 105 3.60 26.88 -5.88
CA ASP A 105 3.15 27.45 -7.15
C ASP A 105 1.65 27.17 -7.38
N LEU A 106 1.18 25.95 -7.06
CA LEU A 106 -0.24 25.60 -7.07
C LEU A 106 -1.06 26.42 -6.05
N ALA A 107 -0.48 26.77 -4.91
CA ALA A 107 -1.14 27.64 -3.93
C ALA A 107 -1.41 29.04 -4.51
N ALA A 108 -0.45 29.60 -5.26
CA ALA A 108 -0.60 30.90 -5.91
C ALA A 108 -1.67 30.87 -7.02
N MET A 109 -1.78 29.76 -7.76
CA MET A 109 -2.78 29.61 -8.84
C MET A 109 -4.20 29.27 -8.35
N HIS A 110 -4.33 28.77 -7.12
CA HIS A 110 -5.63 28.35 -6.55
C HIS A 110 -5.83 28.97 -5.16
N PRO A 111 -6.19 30.27 -5.08
CA PRO A 111 -6.37 30.97 -3.80
C PRO A 111 -7.36 30.29 -2.84
N ASP A 112 -8.41 29.64 -3.37
CA ASP A 112 -9.41 28.87 -2.61
C ASP A 112 -8.81 27.67 -1.87
N LEU A 113 -7.67 27.16 -2.33
CA LEU A 113 -6.97 25.99 -1.79
C LEU A 113 -5.56 26.32 -1.28
N ALA A 114 -5.15 27.59 -1.30
CA ALA A 114 -3.77 28.01 -1.06
C ALA A 114 -3.23 27.48 0.28
N GLU A 115 -3.99 27.64 1.35
CA GLU A 115 -3.63 27.18 2.68
C GLU A 115 -3.40 25.66 2.73
N ALA A 116 -4.26 24.88 2.05
CA ALA A 116 -4.14 23.43 2.00
C ALA A 116 -2.90 23.01 1.18
N TYR A 117 -2.61 23.69 0.08
CA TYR A 117 -1.39 23.49 -0.71
C TYR A 117 -0.13 23.82 0.07
N ILE A 118 -0.09 24.94 0.81
CA ILE A 118 1.04 25.33 1.64
C ILE A 118 1.29 24.28 2.73
N ARG A 119 0.26 23.86 3.48
CA ARG A 119 0.41 22.79 4.48
C ARG A 119 0.96 21.49 3.87
N LYS A 120 0.52 21.12 2.66
CA LYS A 120 1.04 19.95 1.97
C LYS A 120 2.49 20.14 1.54
N ALA A 121 2.87 21.35 1.10
CA ALA A 121 4.25 21.69 0.73
C ALA A 121 5.20 21.51 1.91
N ASP A 122 4.80 21.99 3.09
CA ASP A 122 5.60 21.88 4.31
C ASP A 122 5.75 20.42 4.76
N ARG A 123 4.67 19.62 4.72
CA ARG A 123 4.74 18.17 4.95
C ARG A 123 5.65 17.46 3.96
N VAL A 124 5.58 17.79 2.67
CA VAL A 124 6.44 17.19 1.65
C VAL A 124 7.91 17.53 1.89
N ALA A 125 8.21 18.76 2.31
CA ALA A 125 9.55 19.20 2.66
C ALA A 125 10.10 18.49 3.91
N GLU A 126 9.28 18.36 4.97
CA GLU A 126 9.64 17.62 6.18
C GLU A 126 9.89 16.14 5.88
N ARG A 127 8.97 15.49 5.16
CA ARG A 127 9.11 14.07 4.78
C ARG A 127 10.32 13.84 3.90
N ARG A 128 10.71 14.80 3.04
CA ARG A 128 11.96 14.70 2.28
C ARG A 128 13.16 14.61 3.21
N ARG A 129 13.26 15.48 4.22
CA ARG A 129 14.37 15.44 5.19
C ARG A 129 14.46 14.08 5.87
N LYS A 130 13.31 13.52 6.29
CA LYS A 130 13.24 12.18 6.91
C LYS A 130 13.69 11.06 5.96
N ARG A 131 13.38 11.16 4.66
CA ARG A 131 13.81 10.16 3.65
C ARG A 131 15.29 10.21 3.31
N GLU A 132 15.93 11.36 3.48
CA GLU A 132 17.36 11.56 3.22
C GLU A 132 18.24 11.21 4.43
N ASP A 133 17.63 11.13 5.62
CA ASP A 133 18.29 10.72 6.85
C ASP A 133 18.45 9.19 6.90
N ARG A 134 19.61 8.71 6.45
CA ARG A 134 19.95 7.28 6.46
C ARG A 134 19.80 6.66 7.84
N GLY A 135 20.27 7.32 8.90
CA GLY A 135 20.24 6.78 10.25
C GLY A 135 18.82 6.67 10.80
N LEU A 136 17.91 7.55 10.40
CA LEU A 136 16.48 7.36 10.66
C LEU A 136 15.92 6.15 9.90
N ILE A 137 16.25 6.01 8.61
CA ILE A 137 15.75 4.88 7.79
C ILE A 137 16.23 3.53 8.34
N GLU A 138 17.49 3.41 8.74
CA GLU A 138 18.02 2.19 9.36
C GLU A 138 17.28 1.86 10.65
N ARG A 139 17.08 2.84 11.54
CA ARG A 139 16.34 2.66 12.81
C ARG A 139 14.89 2.18 12.60
N ILE A 140 14.13 2.81 11.71
CA ILE A 140 12.73 2.39 11.47
C ILE A 140 12.65 1.01 10.80
N LEU A 141 13.68 0.61 10.05
CA LEU A 141 13.76 -0.75 9.50
C LEU A 141 14.11 -1.77 10.60
N ASP A 142 14.89 -1.39 11.61
CA ASP A 142 15.14 -2.24 12.79
C ASP A 142 13.86 -2.39 13.62
N GLU A 143 13.10 -1.31 13.83
CA GLU A 143 11.78 -1.35 14.49
C GLU A 143 10.78 -2.24 13.73
N LEU A 144 10.78 -2.17 12.40
CA LEU A 144 10.00 -3.09 11.56
C LEU A 144 10.35 -4.55 11.83
N GLU A 145 11.64 -4.88 11.99
CA GLU A 145 12.05 -6.25 12.29
C GLU A 145 11.51 -6.74 13.63
N VAL A 146 11.51 -5.89 14.67
CA VAL A 146 10.94 -6.22 15.98
C VAL A 146 9.45 -6.53 15.87
N VAL A 147 8.70 -5.72 15.12
CA VAL A 147 7.26 -5.96 14.88
C VAL A 147 7.05 -7.28 14.13
N LEU A 148 7.87 -7.56 13.11
CA LEU A 148 7.76 -8.81 12.35
C LEU A 148 8.17 -10.04 13.18
N ASP A 149 9.07 -9.91 14.16
CA ASP A 149 9.38 -10.99 15.11
C ASP A 149 8.19 -11.31 16.01
N GLU A 150 7.40 -10.31 16.39
CA GLU A 150 6.16 -10.53 17.14
C GLU A 150 5.09 -11.21 16.29
N VAL A 151 4.95 -10.80 15.01
CA VAL A 151 4.08 -11.49 14.06
C VAL A 151 4.51 -12.95 13.85
N GLU A 152 5.81 -13.23 13.73
CA GLU A 152 6.32 -14.61 13.58
C GLU A 152 5.94 -15.48 14.78
N LYS A 153 6.07 -14.96 16.00
CA LYS A 153 5.66 -15.67 17.23
C LYS A 153 4.17 -15.98 17.23
N GLU A 154 3.33 -15.04 16.79
CA GLU A 154 1.90 -15.30 16.68
C GLU A 154 1.59 -16.39 15.66
N LEU A 155 2.27 -16.36 14.51
CA LEU A 155 2.14 -17.38 13.48
C LEU A 155 2.60 -18.77 13.95
N GLU A 156 3.52 -18.84 14.92
CA GLU A 156 3.90 -20.10 15.58
C GLU A 156 2.74 -20.69 16.40
N GLU A 157 2.03 -19.86 17.15
CA GLU A 157 0.82 -20.30 17.85
C GLU A 157 -0.28 -20.73 16.87
N ARG A 158 -0.47 -19.98 15.77
CA ARG A 158 -1.42 -20.35 14.70
C ARG A 158 -1.05 -21.65 14.01
N LYS A 159 0.25 -21.95 13.88
CA LYS A 159 0.69 -23.24 13.34
C LYS A 159 0.23 -24.40 14.22
N LYS A 160 0.35 -24.27 15.55
CA LYS A 160 -0.14 -25.28 16.51
C LYS A 160 -1.65 -25.45 16.40
N ASP A 161 -2.40 -24.34 16.30
CA ASP A 161 -3.86 -24.37 16.12
C ASP A 161 -4.26 -25.09 14.82
N LYS A 162 -3.53 -24.86 13.73
CA LYS A 162 -3.72 -25.54 12.44
C LYS A 162 -3.43 -27.04 12.53
N GLU A 163 -2.37 -27.44 13.22
CA GLU A 163 -2.01 -28.84 13.41
C GLU A 163 -3.05 -29.58 14.27
N ALA A 164 -3.62 -28.92 15.28
CA ALA A 164 -4.63 -29.50 16.15
C ALA A 164 -6.03 -29.61 15.49
N SER A 165 -6.45 -28.55 14.78
CA SER A 165 -7.80 -28.47 14.20
C SER A 165 -7.90 -29.02 12.76
N GLY A 166 -6.77 -29.07 12.04
CA GLY A 166 -6.75 -29.28 10.59
C GLY A 166 -7.29 -28.10 9.79
N GLN A 167 -7.78 -27.03 10.45
CA GLN A 167 -8.34 -25.86 9.81
C GLN A 167 -7.24 -24.87 9.41
N GLN A 168 -7.49 -24.15 8.32
CA GLN A 168 -6.62 -23.07 7.89
C GLN A 168 -6.56 -21.97 8.96
N GLN A 169 -5.37 -21.42 9.20
CA GLN A 169 -5.18 -20.31 10.14
C GLN A 169 -4.60 -19.08 9.41
N TRP A 170 -5.12 -17.92 9.77
CA TRP A 170 -4.62 -16.58 9.46
C TRP A 170 -3.92 -15.99 10.70
N LEU A 171 -3.50 -14.72 10.65
CA LEU A 171 -2.74 -14.11 11.74
C LEU A 171 -3.46 -14.23 13.09
N CYS A 172 -4.77 -13.95 13.10
CA CYS A 172 -5.56 -13.90 14.33
C CYS A 172 -6.40 -15.15 14.61
N GLY A 173 -6.51 -16.09 13.67
CA GLY A 173 -7.33 -17.30 13.82
C GLY A 173 -7.85 -17.81 12.47
N GLU A 174 -8.94 -18.57 12.46
CA GLU A 174 -9.48 -19.20 11.24
C GLU A 174 -10.09 -18.21 10.24
N SER A 175 -10.55 -17.05 10.71
CA SER A 175 -11.13 -16.00 9.87
C SER A 175 -10.07 -15.01 9.41
N PHE A 176 -10.19 -14.57 8.15
CA PHE A 176 -9.38 -13.46 7.61
C PHE A 176 -9.93 -12.13 8.15
N THR A 177 -9.05 -11.30 8.72
CA THR A 177 -9.44 -10.09 9.47
C THR A 177 -8.75 -8.83 8.95
N ALA A 178 -9.07 -7.67 9.53
CA ALA A 178 -8.40 -6.41 9.22
C ALA A 178 -6.90 -6.44 9.55
N ALA A 179 -6.45 -7.26 10.52
CA ALA A 179 -5.03 -7.45 10.77
C ALA A 179 -4.33 -8.13 9.58
N ASP A 180 -5.00 -9.09 8.95
CA ASP A 180 -4.50 -9.77 7.75
C ASP A 180 -4.49 -8.86 6.51
N VAL A 181 -5.46 -7.95 6.38
CA VAL A 181 -5.44 -6.88 5.37
C VAL A 181 -4.17 -6.05 5.51
N THR A 182 -3.91 -5.50 6.71
CA THR A 182 -2.72 -4.67 6.94
C THR A 182 -1.43 -5.45 6.74
N LEU A 183 -1.31 -6.66 7.30
CA LEU A 183 -0.10 -7.47 7.19
C LEU A 183 0.18 -7.90 5.74
N SER A 184 -0.82 -8.38 5.01
CA SER A 184 -0.63 -8.81 3.63
C SER A 184 -0.23 -7.65 2.71
N CYS A 185 -0.83 -6.47 2.87
CA CYS A 185 -0.43 -5.24 2.18
C CYS A 185 1.00 -4.81 2.53
N LEU A 186 1.38 -4.90 3.81
CA LEU A 186 2.73 -4.63 4.29
C LEU A 186 3.75 -5.55 3.61
N LEU A 187 3.56 -6.87 3.70
CA LEU A 187 4.50 -7.85 3.15
C LEU A 187 4.66 -7.71 1.64
N HIS A 188 3.56 -7.45 0.93
CA HIS A 188 3.62 -7.16 -0.50
C HIS A 188 4.45 -5.92 -0.79
N ARG A 189 4.25 -4.82 -0.03
CA ARG A 189 5.05 -3.61 -0.18
C ARG A 189 6.52 -3.85 0.11
N LEU A 190 6.86 -4.59 1.16
CA LEU A 190 8.25 -4.92 1.51
C LEU A 190 8.92 -5.73 0.40
N LYS A 191 8.23 -6.71 -0.17
CA LYS A 191 8.72 -7.44 -1.35
C LYS A 191 8.92 -6.52 -2.54
N PHE A 192 7.95 -5.65 -2.81
CA PHE A 192 8.00 -4.70 -3.92
C PHE A 192 9.22 -3.78 -3.85
N VAL A 193 9.58 -3.29 -2.66
CA VAL A 193 10.74 -2.39 -2.49
C VAL A 193 12.08 -3.11 -2.28
N GLY A 194 12.10 -4.43 -2.11
CA GLY A 194 13.35 -5.20 -1.95
C GLY A 194 13.80 -5.38 -0.49
N LEU A 195 12.84 -5.48 0.44
CA LEU A 195 13.09 -5.67 1.88
C LEU A 195 12.76 -7.10 2.35
N THR A 196 12.68 -8.08 1.44
CA THR A 196 12.45 -9.50 1.78
C THR A 196 13.51 -10.05 2.74
N HIS A 197 14.77 -9.64 2.56
CA HIS A 197 15.90 -10.04 3.41
C HIS A 197 15.82 -9.54 4.86
N ARG A 198 15.00 -8.52 5.14
CA ARG A 198 14.70 -8.05 6.51
C ARG A 198 13.32 -8.49 7.01
N SER A 199 12.53 -9.14 6.16
CA SER A 199 11.16 -9.56 6.46
C SER A 199 11.01 -11.08 6.32
N THR A 200 10.50 -11.55 5.19
CA THR A 200 10.07 -12.94 5.02
C THR A 200 11.23 -13.93 4.91
N GLN A 201 12.39 -13.55 4.35
CA GLN A 201 13.54 -14.47 4.24
C GLN A 201 14.14 -14.85 5.61
N LYS A 202 13.90 -14.05 6.65
CA LYS A 202 14.35 -14.34 8.03
C LYS A 202 13.31 -15.11 8.85
N ARG A 203 12.07 -15.20 8.36
CA ARG A 203 10.88 -15.56 9.12
C ARG A 203 10.05 -16.58 8.33
N PRO A 204 10.32 -17.88 8.47
CA PRO A 204 9.72 -18.91 7.61
C PRO A 204 8.20 -18.99 7.75
N LEU A 205 7.63 -18.73 8.94
CA LEU A 205 6.17 -18.74 9.11
C LEU A 205 5.53 -17.52 8.45
N LEU A 206 6.19 -16.35 8.51
CA LEU A 206 5.80 -15.15 7.81
C LEU A 206 5.85 -15.32 6.28
N GLU A 207 6.89 -15.98 5.75
CA GLU A 207 6.94 -16.33 4.32
C GLU A 207 5.80 -17.29 3.94
N ALA A 208 5.55 -18.34 4.75
CA ALA A 208 4.46 -19.27 4.51
C ALA A 208 3.08 -18.56 4.53
N TYR A 209 2.87 -17.67 5.51
CA TYR A 209 1.69 -16.81 5.59
C TYR A 209 1.56 -15.94 4.33
N TYR A 210 2.66 -15.31 3.88
CA TYR A 210 2.61 -14.45 2.70
C TYR A 210 2.26 -15.24 1.44
N LEU A 211 2.85 -16.42 1.24
CA LEU A 211 2.52 -17.31 0.13
C LEU A 211 1.04 -17.74 0.15
N GLN A 212 0.50 -18.02 1.34
CA GLN A 212 -0.92 -18.27 1.53
C GLN A 212 -1.77 -17.04 1.15
N ALA A 213 -1.42 -15.85 1.62
CA ALA A 213 -2.12 -14.62 1.29
C ALA A 213 -2.12 -14.36 -0.23
N GLN A 214 -1.02 -14.65 -0.93
CA GLN A 214 -0.94 -14.52 -2.39
C GLN A 214 -1.92 -15.43 -3.16
N GLN A 215 -2.40 -16.51 -2.55
CA GLN A 215 -3.43 -17.38 -3.13
C GLN A 215 -4.85 -16.97 -2.75
N PHE A 216 -5.02 -16.10 -1.77
CA PHE A 216 -6.34 -15.61 -1.35
C PHE A 216 -6.96 -14.76 -2.45
N ALA A 217 -8.13 -15.17 -2.96
CA ALA A 217 -8.70 -14.58 -4.18
C ALA A 217 -8.84 -13.04 -4.15
N PRO A 218 -9.35 -12.41 -3.07
CA PRO A 218 -9.41 -10.94 -2.97
C PRO A 218 -8.04 -10.29 -3.07
N PHE A 219 -7.04 -10.84 -2.37
CA PHE A 219 -5.68 -10.30 -2.36
C PHE A 219 -4.97 -10.52 -3.70
N LYS A 220 -5.11 -11.72 -4.29
CA LYS A 220 -4.56 -12.06 -5.60
C LYS A 220 -5.05 -11.09 -6.70
N ALA A 221 -6.34 -10.75 -6.68
CA ALA A 221 -6.91 -9.78 -7.61
C ALA A 221 -6.24 -8.39 -7.49
N GLU A 222 -6.00 -7.92 -6.27
CA GLU A 222 -5.33 -6.63 -6.02
C GLU A 222 -3.82 -6.67 -6.33
N VAL A 223 -3.15 -7.77 -6.01
CA VAL A 223 -1.72 -7.94 -6.31
C VAL A 223 -1.46 -8.00 -7.81
N MET A 224 -2.31 -8.68 -8.58
CA MET A 224 -2.22 -8.65 -10.06
C MET A 224 -2.36 -7.23 -10.60
N TYR A 225 -3.24 -6.42 -9.99
CA TYR A 225 -3.43 -5.02 -10.35
C TYR A 225 -2.18 -4.16 -10.05
N THR A 226 -1.61 -4.30 -8.84
CA THR A 226 -0.51 -3.45 -8.36
C THR A 226 0.85 -3.80 -8.96
N ASN A 227 1.12 -5.08 -9.25
CA ASN A 227 2.41 -5.53 -9.81
C ASN A 227 2.51 -5.36 -11.34
N ASN A 228 1.40 -5.18 -12.05
CA ASN A 228 1.42 -4.99 -13.50
C ASN A 228 1.60 -3.51 -13.85
N LEU A 229 2.84 -3.02 -13.69
CA LEU A 229 3.25 -1.65 -14.06
C LEU A 229 2.75 -1.20 -15.44
N PRO A 230 2.87 -2.01 -16.51
CA PRO A 230 2.27 -1.70 -17.80
C PRO A 230 0.76 -1.49 -17.73
N TYR A 231 0.01 -2.35 -17.03
CA TYR A 231 -1.43 -2.21 -16.83
C TYR A 231 -1.78 -0.94 -16.03
N VAL A 232 -1.00 -0.60 -14.98
CA VAL A 232 -1.17 0.64 -14.21
C VAL A 232 -0.92 1.88 -15.07
N ILE A 233 0.10 1.85 -15.94
CA ILE A 233 0.42 2.93 -16.88
C ILE A 233 -0.68 3.06 -17.94
N VAL A 234 -1.07 1.95 -18.56
CA VAL A 234 -2.08 1.88 -19.64
C VAL A 234 -3.47 2.28 -19.16
N ARG A 235 -3.90 1.86 -17.98
CA ARG A 235 -5.21 2.23 -17.43
C ARG A 235 -5.29 3.69 -16.99
N ASN A 236 -4.18 4.29 -16.58
CA ASN A 236 -4.12 5.73 -16.25
C ASN A 236 -3.85 6.63 -17.47
N LEU A 237 -3.44 6.05 -18.60
CA LEU A 237 -3.16 6.75 -19.86
C LEU A 237 -4.34 7.60 -20.37
N PRO A 238 -5.61 7.13 -20.36
CA PRO A 238 -6.75 7.94 -20.80
C PRO A 238 -6.91 9.22 -19.97
N ARG A 239 -6.66 9.17 -18.66
CA ARG A 239 -6.70 10.34 -17.77
C ARG A 239 -5.54 11.32 -18.03
N LEU A 240 -4.37 10.81 -18.39
CA LEU A 240 -3.20 11.65 -18.72
C LEU A 240 -3.39 12.36 -20.07
N ILE A 241 -3.88 11.63 -21.08
CA ILE A 241 -4.10 12.16 -22.44
C ILE A 241 -5.29 13.13 -22.46
N TYR A 242 -6.34 12.85 -21.69
CA TYR A 242 -7.48 13.77 -21.55
C TYR A 242 -7.06 15.13 -20.98
N LYS A 243 -6.08 15.16 -20.07
CA LYS A 243 -5.55 16.40 -19.49
C LYS A 243 -4.63 17.18 -20.42
N SER A 244 -4.03 16.55 -21.43
CA SER A 244 -3.01 17.17 -22.28
C SER A 244 -3.43 17.48 -23.72
N ALA A 245 -4.40 16.75 -24.29
CA ALA A 245 -4.59 16.78 -25.76
C ALA A 245 -6.05 16.80 -26.26
N GLY A 246 -7.05 16.79 -25.37
CA GLY A 246 -8.47 16.81 -25.75
C GLY A 246 -9.03 15.47 -26.30
N PRO A 247 -10.35 15.34 -26.48
CA PRO A 247 -11.04 14.05 -26.62
C PRO A 247 -10.74 13.27 -27.91
N LYS A 248 -10.31 13.93 -28.98
CA LYS A 248 -10.07 13.27 -30.29
C LYS A 248 -8.79 12.42 -30.32
N LEU A 249 -7.78 12.76 -29.53
CA LEU A 249 -6.53 11.98 -29.40
C LEU A 249 -6.66 10.79 -28.44
N VAL A 250 -7.64 10.84 -27.52
CA VAL A 250 -7.95 9.75 -26.57
C VAL A 250 -8.45 8.51 -27.31
N VAL A 251 -9.25 8.69 -28.37
CA VAL A 251 -9.79 7.57 -29.17
C VAL A 251 -8.66 6.85 -29.91
N TRP A 252 -7.72 7.59 -30.52
CA TRP A 252 -6.60 7.02 -31.26
C TRP A 252 -5.61 6.26 -30.37
N ALA A 253 -5.26 6.82 -29.20
CA ALA A 253 -4.38 6.15 -28.25
C ALA A 253 -5.02 4.91 -27.60
N ALA A 254 -6.32 4.95 -27.29
CA ALA A 254 -7.07 3.80 -26.78
C ALA A 254 -7.16 2.67 -27.83
N MET A 255 -7.32 3.02 -29.11
CA MET A 255 -7.35 2.04 -30.21
C MET A 255 -6.00 1.32 -30.38
N MET A 256 -4.89 2.06 -30.34
CA MET A 256 -3.53 1.49 -30.47
C MET A 256 -3.18 0.56 -29.30
N VAL A 257 -3.60 0.92 -28.09
CA VAL A 257 -3.43 0.10 -26.88
C VAL A 257 -4.31 -1.16 -26.94
N ALA A 258 -5.55 -1.05 -27.42
CA ALA A 258 -6.42 -2.21 -27.61
C ALA A 258 -5.85 -3.19 -28.66
N VAL A 259 -5.31 -2.66 -29.77
CA VAL A 259 -4.64 -3.47 -30.81
C VAL A 259 -3.38 -4.14 -30.26
N ALA A 260 -2.57 -3.45 -29.46
CA ALA A 260 -1.39 -4.04 -28.82
C ALA A 260 -1.74 -5.11 -27.77
N ALA A 261 -2.81 -4.90 -26.99
CA ALA A 261 -3.29 -5.87 -26.01
C ALA A 261 -3.90 -7.12 -26.66
N VAL A 262 -4.63 -6.96 -27.77
CA VAL A 262 -5.17 -8.07 -28.56
C VAL A 262 -4.03 -8.84 -29.25
N ALA A 263 -3.04 -8.15 -29.83
CA ALA A 263 -1.87 -8.80 -30.43
C ALA A 263 -1.06 -9.61 -29.39
N ALA A 264 -0.90 -9.08 -28.16
CA ALA A 264 -0.21 -9.78 -27.08
C ALA A 264 -1.00 -10.98 -26.51
N MET A 265 -2.34 -10.98 -26.63
CA MET A 265 -3.18 -12.13 -26.28
C MET A 265 -3.18 -13.21 -27.37
N VAL A 266 -3.18 -12.82 -28.65
CA VAL A 266 -3.15 -13.76 -29.79
C VAL A 266 -1.80 -14.47 -29.89
N LEU A 267 -0.71 -13.84 -29.45
CA LEU A 267 0.63 -14.46 -29.43
C LEU A 267 0.88 -15.39 -28.23
N LYS A 268 -0.11 -15.60 -27.35
CA LYS A 268 -0.02 -16.52 -26.20
C LYS A 268 -0.87 -17.80 -26.35
N TYR A 269 -1.38 -18.05 -27.55
CA TYR A 269 -1.97 -19.33 -27.95
C TYR A 269 -1.22 -19.89 -29.16
#